data_AF-A0A5E4VL90-F1
#
_entry.id   AF-A0A5E4VL90-F1
#
_cell.length_a   1.000
_cell.length_b   1.000
_cell.length_c   1.000
_cell.angle_alpha   90.00
_cell.angle_beta   90.00
_cell.angle_gamma   90.00
#
_symmetry.space_group_name_H-M   'P 1'
#
loop_
_entity.id
_entity.type
_entity.pdbx_description
1 polymer ?
#
loop_
_entity_poly.entity_id
_entity_poly.type
_entity_poly.pdbx_seq_one_letter_code
_entity_poly.pdbx_strand_id
1 'polypeptide(L)'
;MGHLNIATLARLGGTLVMVWLAGCSEYPASTASALGAVQAQPVAVSREVEARMRPVAAAVAMSGTPQVGRVVSGTYRWMADWPETQSVHQWEAASGPTRIRVVARAREMMPSTGLRGVRLRYCVKPVIGAGTARLAGHKTCSAWTTVEGAGAAGVAG
;
A
#
# COMPACT_ATOMS: atom_id res chain seq x y z
N MET A 1 -38.61 41.48 23.21
CA MET A 1 -38.91 42.87 22.83
C MET A 1 -39.28 42.85 21.37
N GLY A 2 -40.58 42.90 21.11
CA GLY A 2 -41.12 42.95 19.76
C GLY A 2 -40.99 44.35 19.18
N HIS A 3 -41.03 44.43 17.85
CA HIS A 3 -41.82 45.36 17.04
C HIS A 3 -41.43 45.08 15.57
N LEU A 4 -42.23 44.25 14.89
CA LEU A 4 -42.21 44.10 13.44
C LEU A 4 -43.08 45.22 12.88
N ASN A 5 -42.48 46.09 12.07
CA ASN A 5 -43.18 47.17 11.37
C ASN A 5 -43.98 46.60 10.20
N ILE A 6 -45.29 46.88 10.23
CA ILE A 6 -46.24 46.64 9.16
C ILE A 6 -46.09 47.77 8.14
N ALA A 7 -45.85 47.43 6.88
CA ALA A 7 -46.14 48.32 5.74
C ALA A 7 -47.01 47.55 4.75
N THR A 8 -48.31 47.79 4.88
CA THR A 8 -49.35 47.41 3.93
C THR A 8 -49.34 48.40 2.77
N LEU A 9 -49.43 47.94 1.52
CA LEU A 9 -50.23 48.63 0.51
C LEU A 9 -50.63 47.66 -0.62
N ALA A 10 -51.93 47.59 -0.82
CA ALA A 10 -52.64 46.79 -1.80
C ALA A 10 -52.74 47.54 -3.14
N ARG A 11 -52.78 46.80 -4.27
CA ARG A 11 -53.94 46.74 -5.21
C ARG A 11 -53.56 46.13 -6.57
N LEU A 12 -54.22 45.00 -6.86
CA LEU A 12 -55.03 44.65 -8.04
C LEU A 12 -54.78 45.34 -9.40
N GLY A 13 -54.74 44.50 -10.44
CA GLY A 13 -54.95 44.82 -11.86
C GLY A 13 -53.63 44.76 -12.65
N GLY A 14 -53.35 43.78 -13.50
CA GLY A 14 -54.19 43.16 -14.50
C GLY A 14 -53.90 43.82 -15.86
N THR A 15 -53.01 43.21 -16.65
CA THR A 15 -53.14 43.02 -18.11
C THR A 15 -51.92 42.26 -18.61
N LEU A 16 -52.19 41.12 -19.24
CA LEU A 16 -51.26 40.28 -19.96
C LEU A 16 -50.88 40.99 -21.26
N VAL A 17 -49.60 41.30 -21.47
CA VAL A 17 -49.08 41.74 -22.77
C VAL A 17 -47.96 40.78 -23.15
N MET A 18 -48.35 39.71 -23.83
CA MET A 18 -47.42 38.91 -24.64
C MET A 18 -47.13 39.71 -25.92
N VAL A 19 -45.97 40.36 -25.98
CA VAL A 19 -45.38 40.80 -27.24
C VAL A 19 -44.28 39.81 -27.58
N TRP A 20 -44.61 38.89 -28.48
CA TRP A 20 -43.63 38.14 -29.25
C TRP A 20 -43.34 38.92 -30.52
N LEU A 21 -42.10 39.40 -30.66
CA LEU A 21 -41.54 39.70 -31.97
C LEU A 21 -40.14 39.10 -32.06
N ALA A 22 -40.02 38.25 -33.08
CA ALA A 22 -38.88 37.45 -33.43
C ALA A 22 -37.62 38.29 -33.64
N GLY A 23 -36.50 37.81 -33.09
CA GLY A 23 -35.17 38.35 -33.32
C GLY A 23 -34.14 37.27 -33.01
N CYS A 24 -33.73 36.54 -34.05
CA CYS A 24 -32.86 35.38 -34.02
C CYS A 24 -31.49 35.68 -33.40
N SER A 25 -31.09 34.94 -32.36
CA SER A 25 -29.74 34.32 -32.25
C SER A 25 -29.59 33.62 -30.90
N GLU A 26 -30.15 32.43 -30.78
CA GLU A 26 -29.55 31.46 -29.87
C GLU A 26 -29.78 30.08 -30.47
N TYR A 27 -28.67 29.48 -30.93
CA TYR A 27 -28.60 28.16 -31.52
C TYR A 27 -29.25 27.12 -30.59
N PRO A 28 -30.32 26.42 -30.99
CA PRO A 28 -30.64 25.13 -30.44
C PRO A 28 -30.21 24.09 -31.48
N ALA A 29 -29.11 23.39 -31.21
CA ALA A 29 -28.88 22.06 -31.79
C ALA A 29 -28.74 21.11 -30.61
N SER A 30 -29.87 20.59 -30.12
CA SER A 30 -30.46 19.32 -30.55
C SER A 30 -29.47 18.17 -30.40
N THR A 31 -29.68 17.45 -29.30
CA THR A 31 -29.54 16.00 -29.10
C THR A 31 -29.02 15.20 -30.30
N ALA A 32 -27.86 14.57 -30.13
CA ALA A 32 -27.53 13.32 -30.80
C ALA A 32 -26.75 12.41 -29.84
N SER A 33 -27.32 11.23 -29.60
CA SER A 33 -26.73 10.10 -28.90
C SER A 33 -25.32 9.78 -29.38
N ALA A 34 -24.40 9.56 -28.45
CA ALA A 34 -23.26 8.67 -28.68
C ALA A 34 -22.70 8.15 -27.36
N LEU A 35 -22.85 6.84 -27.17
CA LEU A 35 -21.91 5.93 -26.51
C LEU A 35 -21.74 6.09 -25.00
N GLY A 36 -22.01 4.99 -24.29
CA GLY A 36 -21.82 4.89 -22.85
C GLY A 36 -20.44 5.39 -22.40
N ALA A 37 -20.43 6.54 -21.73
CA ALA A 37 -19.38 6.83 -20.79
C ALA A 37 -19.70 6.01 -19.54
N VAL A 38 -19.21 4.77 -19.51
CA VAL A 38 -19.03 4.06 -18.25
C VAL A 38 -18.22 5.00 -17.37
N GLN A 39 -18.82 5.50 -16.28
CA GLN A 39 -18.11 6.20 -15.22
C GLN A 39 -17.13 5.22 -14.56
N ALA A 40 -15.98 5.00 -15.21
CA ALA A 40 -14.91 4.13 -14.75
C ALA A 40 -13.62 4.94 -14.59
N GLN A 41 -13.65 6.11 -13.92
CA GLN A 41 -12.51 7.04 -14.02
C GLN A 41 -11.85 7.55 -12.72
N PRO A 42 -12.48 7.58 -11.53
CA PRO A 42 -11.72 7.91 -10.31
C PRO A 42 -10.93 6.72 -9.75
N VAL A 43 -11.57 5.55 -9.70
CA VAL A 43 -11.04 4.37 -8.97
C VAL A 43 -9.89 3.69 -9.72
N ALA A 44 -9.93 3.67 -11.05
CA ALA A 44 -8.91 3.02 -11.87
C ALA A 44 -7.56 3.77 -11.81
N VAL A 45 -7.58 5.11 -11.89
CA VAL A 45 -6.39 5.96 -11.82
C VAL A 45 -5.74 5.86 -10.42
N SER A 46 -6.53 5.90 -9.35
CA SER A 46 -5.99 5.74 -7.98
C SER A 46 -5.32 4.38 -7.76
N ARG A 47 -5.88 3.29 -8.32
CA ARG A 47 -5.27 1.95 -8.23
C ARG A 47 -3.96 1.85 -9.00
N GLU A 48 -3.86 2.47 -10.17
CA GLU A 48 -2.63 2.49 -10.94
C GLU A 48 -1.52 3.27 -10.22
N VAL A 49 -1.85 4.43 -9.65
CA VAL A 49 -0.91 5.22 -8.83
C VAL A 49 -0.43 4.43 -7.63
N GLU A 50 -1.34 3.78 -6.89
CA GLU A 50 -0.98 2.92 -5.77
C GLU A 50 -0.06 1.76 -6.19
N ALA A 51 -0.32 1.14 -7.35
CA ALA A 51 0.53 0.08 -7.87
C ALA A 51 1.95 0.57 -8.17
N ARG A 52 2.09 1.77 -8.74
CA ARG A 52 3.40 2.39 -9.04
C ARG A 52 4.13 2.87 -7.80
N MET A 53 3.41 3.32 -6.77
CA MET A 53 3.99 3.79 -5.51
C MET A 53 4.33 2.67 -4.53
N ARG A 54 3.96 1.42 -4.84
CA ARG A 54 4.13 0.30 -3.92
C ARG A 54 5.63 0.07 -3.64
N PRO A 55 6.07 0.13 -2.36
CA PRO A 55 7.49 0.06 -2.06
C PRO A 55 8.04 -1.34 -2.33
N VAL A 56 9.30 -1.40 -2.74
CA VAL A 56 9.99 -2.66 -3.05
C VAL A 56 11.20 -2.83 -2.14
N ALA A 57 11.34 -4.03 -1.58
CA ALA A 57 12.56 -4.50 -0.93
C ALA A 57 13.27 -5.45 -1.91
N ALA A 58 14.43 -5.03 -2.41
CA ALA A 58 15.25 -5.77 -3.35
C ALA A 58 16.47 -6.39 -2.65
N ALA A 59 17.14 -7.33 -3.31
CA ALA A 59 18.37 -7.97 -2.79
C ALA A 59 18.23 -8.43 -1.33
N VAL A 60 17.09 -9.06 -1.00
CA VAL A 60 16.81 -9.54 0.36
C VAL A 60 17.78 -10.68 0.67
N ALA A 61 18.56 -10.51 1.74
CA ALA A 61 19.61 -11.44 2.14
C ALA A 61 19.68 -11.56 3.67
N MET A 62 20.49 -12.52 4.11
CA MET A 62 20.92 -12.64 5.50
C MET A 62 22.36 -12.11 5.58
N SER A 63 22.75 -11.52 6.71
CA SER A 63 24.10 -10.97 6.93
C SER A 63 25.22 -12.03 6.83
N GLY A 64 24.85 -13.30 6.95
CA GLY A 64 25.74 -14.45 6.75
C GLY A 64 24.97 -15.76 6.85
N THR A 65 25.72 -16.87 6.90
CA THR A 65 25.13 -18.19 7.16
C THR A 65 24.60 -18.25 8.59
N PRO A 66 23.34 -18.63 8.82
CA PRO A 66 22.78 -18.75 10.16
C PRO A 66 23.46 -19.89 10.93
N GLN A 67 23.94 -19.61 12.14
CA GLN A 67 24.54 -20.60 13.04
C GLN A 67 23.79 -20.63 14.37
N VAL A 68 23.64 -21.82 14.97
CA VAL A 68 23.02 -21.95 16.29
C VAL A 68 23.74 -21.08 17.32
N GLY A 69 22.97 -20.28 18.07
CA GLY A 69 23.50 -19.42 19.13
C GLY A 69 24.24 -18.17 18.65
N ARG A 70 24.26 -17.89 17.34
CA ARG A 70 24.81 -16.63 16.80
C ARG A 70 23.72 -15.78 16.19
N VAL A 71 23.78 -14.47 16.43
CA VAL A 71 22.86 -13.51 15.83
C VAL A 71 23.13 -13.42 14.34
N VAL A 72 22.06 -13.48 13.55
CA VAL A 72 22.05 -13.19 12.11
C VAL A 72 20.98 -12.13 11.85
N SER A 73 21.28 -11.20 10.96
CA SER A 73 20.40 -10.06 10.66
C SER A 73 19.95 -10.13 9.20
N GLY A 74 18.70 -9.75 8.95
CA GLY A 74 18.14 -9.62 7.62
C GLY A 74 18.50 -8.28 6.97
N THR A 75 18.96 -8.32 5.72
CA THR A 75 19.34 -7.16 4.93
C THR A 75 18.51 -7.10 3.65
N TYR A 76 18.34 -5.90 3.12
CA TYR A 76 17.69 -5.65 1.83
C TYR A 76 18.06 -4.24 1.36
N ARG A 77 17.91 -4.01 0.07
CA ARG A 77 17.97 -2.70 -0.57
C ARG A 77 16.56 -2.12 -0.64
N TRP A 78 16.38 -0.94 -0.03
CA TRP A 78 15.14 -0.18 -0.14
C TRP A 78 15.02 0.45 -1.54
N MET A 79 13.87 0.24 -2.19
CA MET A 79 13.57 0.74 -3.53
C MET A 79 12.21 1.46 -3.50
N ALA A 80 12.17 2.62 -2.87
CA ALA A 80 11.05 3.55 -2.95
C ALA A 80 11.53 4.98 -2.69
N ASP A 81 10.85 5.95 -3.28
CA ASP A 81 11.17 7.37 -3.13
C ASP A 81 10.74 7.93 -1.76
N TRP A 82 9.83 7.24 -1.07
CA TRP A 82 9.35 7.61 0.25
C TRP A 82 10.11 6.87 1.36
N PRO A 83 10.22 7.46 2.56
CA PRO A 83 10.84 6.82 3.70
C PRO A 83 10.14 5.51 4.09
N GLU A 84 10.96 4.54 4.49
CA GLU A 84 10.47 3.33 5.11
C GLU A 84 9.83 3.62 6.47
N THR A 85 8.76 2.88 6.78
CA THR A 85 8.01 3.03 8.04
C THR A 85 7.94 1.69 8.77
N GLN A 86 6.74 1.15 8.98
CA GLN A 86 6.51 -0.07 9.76
C GLN A 86 6.57 -1.31 8.87
N SER A 87 7.72 -1.52 8.22
CA SER A 87 8.01 -2.73 7.47
C SER A 87 7.97 -3.95 8.38
N VAL A 88 7.42 -5.05 7.86
CA VAL A 88 7.23 -6.27 8.66
C VAL A 88 8.33 -7.25 8.34
N HIS A 89 9.09 -7.63 9.37
CA HIS A 89 10.20 -8.58 9.28
C HIS A 89 9.76 -9.96 9.76
N GLN A 90 10.24 -11.00 9.08
CA GLN A 90 9.86 -12.37 9.38
C GLN A 90 10.98 -13.34 9.03
N TRP A 91 11.20 -14.32 9.91
CA TRP A 91 12.03 -15.48 9.62
C TRP A 91 11.18 -16.72 9.43
N GLU A 92 11.50 -17.48 8.41
CA GLU A 92 10.79 -18.71 8.06
C GLU A 92 11.74 -19.89 8.06
N ALA A 93 11.25 -21.01 8.60
CA ALA A 93 11.96 -22.26 8.66
C ALA A 93 11.21 -23.33 7.85
N ALA A 94 11.96 -24.08 7.05
CA ALA A 94 11.47 -25.22 6.31
C ALA A 94 12.24 -26.48 6.74
N SER A 95 11.53 -27.44 7.34
CA SER A 95 12.07 -28.76 7.71
C SER A 95 11.92 -29.80 6.59
N GLY A 96 11.45 -29.38 5.42
CA GLY A 96 11.14 -30.20 4.26
C GLY A 96 10.56 -29.33 3.14
N PRO A 97 10.15 -29.90 2.00
CA PRO A 97 9.76 -29.12 0.82
C PRO A 97 8.46 -28.33 1.00
N THR A 98 7.55 -28.76 1.87
CA THR A 98 6.19 -28.21 1.96
C THR A 98 5.85 -27.55 3.28
N ARG A 99 6.60 -27.83 4.36
CA ARG A 99 6.29 -27.33 5.70
C ARG A 99 7.12 -26.09 6.03
N ILE A 100 6.56 -24.92 5.77
CA ILE A 100 7.13 -23.63 6.16
C ILE A 100 6.44 -23.16 7.44
N ARG A 101 7.23 -22.78 8.44
CA ARG A 101 6.74 -22.15 9.67
C ARG A 101 7.44 -20.83 9.93
N VAL A 102 6.78 -19.95 10.65
CA VAL A 102 7.38 -18.70 11.14
C VAL A 102 8.14 -18.99 12.43
N VAL A 103 9.37 -18.48 12.54
CA VAL A 103 10.21 -18.70 13.74
C VAL A 103 10.66 -17.43 14.43
N ALA A 104 10.62 -16.27 13.77
CA ALA A 104 10.87 -14.97 14.39
C ALA A 104 10.18 -13.83 13.62
N ARG A 105 9.95 -12.71 14.31
CA ARG A 105 9.27 -11.48 13.83
C ARG A 105 10.10 -10.23 14.12
N ALA A 106 11.38 -10.26 13.74
CA ALA A 106 12.31 -9.17 13.95
C ALA A 106 13.34 -9.14 12.81
N ARG A 107 14.06 -8.02 12.68
CA ARG A 107 15.15 -7.92 11.69
C ARG A 107 16.30 -8.86 12.02
N GLU A 108 16.53 -9.10 13.30
CA GLU A 108 17.57 -10.00 13.81
C GLU A 108 16.94 -11.25 14.40
N MET A 109 17.66 -12.36 14.33
CA MET A 109 17.30 -13.56 15.08
C MET A 109 18.54 -14.31 15.52
N MET A 110 18.38 -15.15 16.54
CA MET A 110 19.37 -16.13 16.95
C MET A 110 18.78 -17.54 16.78
N PRO A 111 19.26 -18.36 15.83
CA PRO A 111 18.78 -19.72 15.66
C PRO A 111 19.01 -20.54 16.94
N SER A 112 17.96 -21.22 17.41
CA SER A 112 18.06 -22.16 18.52
C SER A 112 18.61 -23.52 18.05
N THR A 113 19.02 -24.37 18.98
CA THR A 113 19.52 -25.73 18.70
C THR A 113 18.54 -26.57 17.89
N GLY A 114 17.22 -26.40 18.11
CA GLY A 114 16.17 -27.09 17.35
C GLY A 114 16.02 -26.65 15.89
N LEU A 115 16.75 -25.62 15.45
CA LEU A 115 16.82 -25.20 14.06
C LEU A 115 18.06 -25.74 13.33
N ARG A 116 18.99 -26.42 14.01
CA ARG A 116 20.17 -27.01 13.37
C ARG A 116 19.76 -27.93 12.21
N GLY A 117 20.37 -27.74 11.05
CA GLY A 117 20.06 -28.51 9.84
C GLY A 117 18.73 -28.15 9.15
N VAL A 118 17.94 -27.24 9.72
CA VAL A 118 16.70 -26.72 9.11
C VAL A 118 17.07 -25.60 8.14
N ARG A 119 16.33 -25.44 7.03
CA ARG A 119 16.52 -24.31 6.11
C ARG A 119 15.80 -23.09 6.64
N LEU A 120 16.52 -21.97 6.79
CA LEU A 120 15.98 -20.66 7.14
C LEU A 120 15.98 -19.73 5.94
N ARG A 121 15.05 -18.78 5.95
CA ARG A 121 15.10 -17.58 5.11
C ARG A 121 14.59 -16.36 5.87
N TYR A 122 15.09 -15.20 5.50
CA TYR A 122 14.58 -13.92 5.96
C TYR A 122 13.62 -13.34 4.94
N CYS A 123 12.50 -12.79 5.39
CA CYS A 123 11.49 -12.15 4.56
C CYS A 123 11.14 -10.77 5.12
N VAL A 124 10.82 -9.85 4.22
CA VAL A 124 10.37 -8.50 4.57
C VAL A 124 9.15 -8.13 3.72
N LYS A 125 8.19 -7.44 4.34
CA LYS A 125 7.10 -6.75 3.65
C LYS A 125 7.31 -5.25 3.84
N PRO A 126 7.81 -4.53 2.80
CA PRO A 126 8.16 -3.12 2.92
C PRO A 126 6.89 -2.27 3.08
N VAL A 127 6.98 -1.16 3.82
CA VAL A 127 5.82 -0.27 4.06
C VAL A 127 6.24 1.19 4.03
N ILE A 128 5.42 2.01 3.37
CA ILE A 128 5.48 3.48 3.41
C ILE A 128 4.19 4.05 4.02
N GLY A 129 4.29 5.29 4.50
CA GLY A 129 3.14 6.04 5.02
C GLY A 129 2.56 5.49 6.33
N ALA A 130 1.45 6.09 6.75
CA ALA A 130 0.73 5.72 7.97
C ALA A 130 -0.77 5.97 7.80
N GLY A 131 -1.59 5.39 8.69
CA GLY A 131 -3.05 5.56 8.67
C GLY A 131 -3.66 5.19 7.31
N THR A 132 -4.44 6.11 6.74
CA THR A 132 -5.11 5.94 5.44
C THR A 132 -4.16 6.03 4.23
N ALA A 133 -2.97 6.61 4.41
CA ALA A 133 -1.92 6.68 3.38
C ALA A 133 -0.92 5.52 3.45
N ARG A 134 -1.18 4.52 4.31
CA ARG A 134 -0.30 3.35 4.46
C ARG A 134 -0.35 2.49 3.20
N LEU A 135 0.81 2.25 2.61
CA LEU A 135 0.96 1.36 1.46
C LEU A 135 2.03 0.30 1.72
N ALA A 136 1.68 -0.96 1.53
CA ALA A 136 2.58 -2.09 1.78
C ALA A 136 2.98 -2.80 0.49
N GLY A 137 4.25 -3.14 0.34
CA GLY A 137 4.75 -3.92 -0.78
C GLY A 137 4.42 -5.39 -0.73
N HIS A 138 4.88 -6.09 -1.76
CA HIS A 138 4.89 -7.55 -1.77
C HIS A 138 5.93 -8.07 -0.78
N LYS A 139 5.66 -9.26 -0.24
CA LYS A 139 6.63 -9.96 0.58
C LYS A 139 7.76 -10.48 -0.32
N THR A 140 8.97 -10.09 0.00
CA THR A 140 10.19 -10.59 -0.65
C THR A 140 11.01 -11.36 0.37
N CYS A 141 11.56 -12.49 -0.04
CA CYS A 141 12.37 -13.35 0.82
C CYS A 141 13.75 -13.59 0.23
N SER A 142 14.73 -13.80 1.10
CA SER A 142 16.03 -14.34 0.72
C SER A 142 15.92 -15.77 0.21
N ALA A 143 17.02 -16.25 -0.37
CA ALA A 143 17.21 -17.67 -0.59
C ALA A 143 17.17 -18.46 0.73
N TRP A 144 16.88 -19.74 0.61
CA TRP A 144 16.89 -20.69 1.72
C TRP A 144 18.31 -21.15 2.03
N THR A 145 18.75 -21.00 3.27
CA THR A 145 20.08 -21.44 3.75
C THR A 145 19.93 -22.36 4.96
N THR A 146 20.69 -23.44 4.98
CA THR A 146 20.69 -24.39 6.11
C THR A 146 21.36 -23.78 7.33
N VAL A 147 20.77 -23.97 8.51
CA VAL A 147 21.38 -23.54 9.78
C VAL A 147 22.50 -24.49 10.18
N GLU A 148 23.69 -23.93 10.37
CA GLU A 148 24.85 -24.67 10.86
C GLU A 148 24.80 -24.87 12.38
N GLY A 149 25.53 -25.88 12.86
CA GLY A 149 25.75 -26.03 14.30
C GLY A 149 26.49 -24.82 14.88
N ALA A 150 26.57 -24.74 16.21
CA ALA A 150 27.47 -23.79 16.85
C ALA A 150 28.89 -24.09 16.36
N GLY A 151 29.47 -23.19 15.56
CA GLY A 151 30.84 -23.34 15.12
C GLY A 151 31.75 -23.33 16.34
N ALA A 152 32.52 -24.40 16.56
CA ALA A 152 33.75 -24.30 17.32
C ALA A 152 34.59 -23.24 16.59
N ALA A 153 34.87 -22.13 17.25
CA ALA A 153 35.78 -21.12 16.71
C ALA A 153 37.04 -21.84 16.21
N GLY A 154 37.47 -21.54 14.99
CA GLY A 154 38.47 -22.32 14.26
C GLY A 154 39.68 -22.67 15.11
N VAL A 155 39.87 -23.97 15.36
CA VAL A 155 41.20 -24.51 15.65
C VAL A 155 41.83 -24.77 14.29
N ALA A 156 42.40 -23.72 13.71
CA ALA A 156 43.47 -23.89 12.75
C ALA A 156 44.74 -24.08 13.59
N GLY A 157 45.31 -25.29 13.52
CA GLY A 157 46.63 -25.61 14.08
C GLY A 157 47.78 -25.10 13.21
#